data_AF-A0A643BS24-F1
#
_entry.id   AF-A0A643BS24-F1
#
_cell.length_a   1.000
_cell.length_b   1.000
_cell.length_c   1.000
_cell.angle_alpha   90.00
_cell.angle_beta   90.00
_cell.angle_gamma   90.00
#
_symmetry.space_group_name_H-M   'P 1'
#
loop_
_entity.id
_entity.type
_entity.pdbx_description
1 polymer ?
#
loop_
_entity_poly.entity_id
_entity_poly.type
_entity_poly.pdbx_seq_one_letter_code
_entity_poly.pdbx_strand_id
1 'polypeptide(L)'
;MKKRGILKEEDPGAPGKYGKFVVLTTELNHTAAIIGRIHAPGKGLSQLALPYHHSISIWLKLTSDDVKEQIYKLAKKGLTSSQIGVILRDSHGVAQVRFVTGNKILRILKSKGLAPDLPEELYHLMKKPAAVRKHLERNRKDKDAKFHLILL
;
A
#
# COMPACT_ATOMS: atom_id res chain seq x y z
N MET A 1 -40.31 58.36 -12.39
CA MET A 1 -39.83 59.03 -13.62
C MET A 1 -38.31 58.90 -13.72
N LYS A 2 -37.79 58.80 -14.95
CA LYS A 2 -36.42 58.47 -15.41
C LYS A 2 -35.26 59.24 -14.75
N LYS A 3 -34.08 58.58 -14.68
CA LYS A 3 -32.77 58.90 -15.34
C LYS A 3 -31.68 57.97 -14.73
N ARG A 4 -31.12 56.95 -15.41
CA ARG A 4 -29.99 56.90 -16.38
C ARG A 4 -28.77 57.79 -16.05
N GLY A 5 -27.59 57.17 -15.96
CA GLY A 5 -26.24 57.77 -15.97
C GLY A 5 -25.23 56.88 -15.23
N ILE A 6 -24.62 55.88 -15.87
CA ILE A 6 -23.35 55.88 -16.64
C ILE A 6 -22.10 56.06 -15.76
N LEU A 7 -21.24 55.04 -15.92
CA LEU A 7 -19.88 54.77 -15.43
C LEU A 7 -18.93 55.96 -15.24
N LYS A 8 -18.10 55.84 -14.19
CA LYS A 8 -16.68 56.23 -14.21
C LYS A 8 -15.84 55.08 -13.66
N GLU A 9 -14.91 54.60 -14.48
CA GLU A 9 -13.76 53.78 -14.08
C GLU A 9 -12.78 54.62 -13.24
N GLU A 10 -12.13 54.00 -12.26
CA GLU A 10 -10.65 53.96 -12.05
C GLU A 10 -10.32 53.37 -10.65
N ASP A 11 -9.80 52.14 -10.65
CA ASP A 11 -9.01 51.48 -9.57
C ASP A 11 -7.62 52.16 -9.45
N PRO A 12 -6.78 52.02 -8.38
CA PRO A 12 -6.63 50.82 -7.53
C PRO A 12 -6.28 51.06 -6.04
N GLY A 13 -6.55 50.05 -5.20
CA GLY A 13 -5.75 49.84 -3.99
C GLY A 13 -6.49 49.97 -2.66
N ALA A 14 -6.98 48.83 -2.16
CA ALA A 14 -6.77 48.35 -0.80
C ALA A 14 -7.56 47.05 -0.57
N PRO A 15 -6.93 45.86 -0.55
CA PRO A 15 -7.62 44.68 -0.07
C PRO A 15 -7.84 44.79 1.44
N GLY A 16 -9.13 44.84 1.78
CA GLY A 16 -9.65 44.97 3.12
C GLY A 16 -9.24 43.86 4.08
N LYS A 17 -9.35 44.26 5.33
CA LYS A 17 -9.29 43.51 6.58
C LYS A 17 -9.94 42.12 6.45
N TYR A 18 -9.12 41.08 6.44
CA TYR A 18 -9.53 39.76 6.93
C TYR A 18 -8.78 39.47 8.23
N GLY A 19 -9.54 39.02 9.22
CA GLY A 19 -9.17 38.99 10.62
C GLY A 19 -7.84 38.29 10.90
N LYS A 20 -7.10 38.88 11.86
CA LYS A 20 -5.97 38.25 12.53
C LYS A 20 -6.49 37.03 13.30
N PHE A 21 -6.56 35.87 12.65
CA PHE A 21 -6.52 34.59 13.37
C PHE A 21 -5.08 34.40 13.84
N VAL A 22 -4.84 34.78 15.09
CA VAL A 22 -3.64 34.40 15.83
C VAL A 22 -3.71 32.89 16.02
N VAL A 23 -3.18 32.14 15.06
CA VAL A 23 -2.89 30.72 15.27
C VAL A 23 -1.62 30.71 16.09
N LEU A 24 -1.78 30.41 17.39
CA LEU A 24 -0.71 30.04 18.29
C LEU A 24 0.21 29.05 17.57
N THR A 25 1.40 29.51 17.19
CA THR A 25 2.48 28.63 16.76
C THR A 25 3.04 27.95 18.00
N THR A 26 2.28 27.02 18.58
CA THR A 26 2.89 26.00 19.42
C THR A 26 3.71 25.14 18.48
N GLU A 27 5.03 25.39 18.48
CA GLU A 27 6.11 24.48 18.14
C GLU A 27 5.65 23.02 18.08
N LEU A 28 5.15 22.61 16.92
CA LEU A 28 5.05 21.21 16.58
C LEU A 28 6.45 20.78 16.20
N ASN A 29 7.26 20.50 17.22
CA ASN A 29 8.38 19.58 17.13
C ASN A 29 7.82 18.19 16.83
N HIS A 30 7.27 18.02 15.63
CA HIS A 30 7.15 16.73 14.98
C HIS A 30 8.57 16.31 14.64
N THR A 31 9.27 15.76 15.63
CA THR A 31 10.33 14.81 15.33
C THR A 31 9.68 13.75 14.45
N ALA A 32 9.99 13.79 13.17
CA ALA A 32 9.67 12.72 12.25
C ALA A 32 10.29 11.47 12.85
N ALA A 33 9.48 10.68 13.57
CA ALA A 33 9.84 9.34 13.96
C ALA A 33 9.98 8.56 12.65
N ILE A 34 11.17 8.59 12.07
CA ILE A 34 11.53 7.77 10.92
C ILE A 34 11.29 6.33 11.38
N ILE A 35 10.23 5.71 10.86
CA ILE A 35 9.82 4.34 11.21
C ILE A 35 11.02 3.42 10.92
N GLY A 36 11.64 2.91 11.99
CA GLY A 36 12.75 1.96 11.90
C GLY A 36 12.24 0.53 11.65
N ARG A 37 13.17 -0.40 11.43
CA ARG A 37 12.82 -1.83 11.42
C ARG A 37 12.39 -2.27 12.83
N ILE A 38 11.38 -3.13 12.93
CA ILE A 38 10.78 -3.52 14.22
C ILE A 38 11.79 -4.20 15.15
N HIS A 39 12.61 -5.13 14.63
CA HIS A 39 13.62 -5.87 15.40
C HIS A 39 15.05 -5.57 14.96
N ALA A 40 15.29 -4.47 14.26
CA ALA A 40 16.64 -4.07 13.82
C ALA A 40 16.83 -2.55 13.89
N PRO A 41 18.03 -2.06 14.23
CA PRO A 41 18.29 -0.63 14.41
C PRO A 41 18.33 0.18 13.09
N GLY A 42 18.17 -0.47 11.93
CA GLY A 42 18.23 0.17 10.62
C GLY A 42 17.02 1.05 10.31
N LYS A 43 17.25 2.20 9.65
CA LYS A 43 16.24 3.20 9.26
C LYS A 43 16.06 3.31 7.73
N GLY A 44 16.21 2.20 7.01
CA GLY A 44 16.12 2.19 5.54
C GLY A 44 14.71 2.52 5.04
N LEU A 45 14.62 3.40 4.03
CA LEU A 45 13.37 3.82 3.39
C LEU A 45 13.27 3.17 2.01
N SER A 46 12.58 2.03 1.92
CA SER A 46 12.30 1.36 0.65
C SER A 46 10.88 0.82 0.66
N GLN A 47 10.01 1.48 -0.10
CA GLN A 47 8.59 1.17 -0.18
C GLN A 47 8.06 1.40 -1.60
N LEU A 48 6.92 0.79 -1.92
CA LEU A 48 6.23 1.05 -3.18
C LEU A 48 5.68 2.48 -3.17
N ALA A 49 6.04 3.28 -4.18
CA ALA A 49 5.41 4.56 -4.47
C ALA A 49 4.28 4.33 -5.47
N LEU A 50 3.04 4.28 -4.99
CA LEU A 50 1.88 4.08 -5.86
C LEU A 50 1.64 5.33 -6.74
N PRO A 51 1.21 5.16 -8.01
CA PRO A 51 0.79 6.27 -8.83
C PRO A 51 -0.35 7.05 -8.19
N TYR A 52 -0.33 8.38 -8.30
CA TYR A 52 -1.41 9.24 -7.81
C TYR A 52 -2.72 8.99 -8.57
N HIS A 53 -2.64 8.79 -9.88
CA HIS A 53 -3.81 8.57 -10.72
C HIS A 53 -4.23 7.11 -10.70
N HIS A 54 -5.52 6.87 -10.41
CA HIS A 54 -6.08 5.53 -10.23
C HIS A 54 -6.87 5.01 -11.44
N SER A 55 -6.74 5.64 -12.62
CA SER A 55 -7.38 5.12 -13.83
C SER A 55 -6.63 3.93 -14.42
N ILE A 56 -7.36 3.15 -15.19
CA ILE A 56 -6.79 2.10 -16.03
C ILE A 56 -6.02 2.76 -17.17
N SER A 57 -4.90 2.16 -17.59
CA SER A 57 -4.13 2.59 -18.74
C SER A 57 -4.85 2.28 -20.05
N ILE A 58 -4.81 3.18 -21.02
CA ILE A 58 -5.54 3.06 -22.30
C ILE A 58 -5.08 1.84 -23.11
N TRP A 59 -3.81 1.44 -22.99
CA TRP A 59 -3.26 0.27 -23.69
C TRP A 59 -3.67 -1.08 -23.11
N LEU A 60 -4.31 -1.09 -21.92
CA LEU A 60 -4.61 -2.34 -21.22
C LEU A 60 -5.93 -2.88 -21.79
N LYS A 61 -5.82 -3.89 -22.66
CA LYS A 61 -6.98 -4.53 -23.31
C LYS A 61 -7.70 -5.55 -22.41
N LEU A 62 -7.16 -5.84 -21.23
CA LEU A 62 -7.71 -6.83 -20.30
C LEU A 62 -8.97 -6.27 -19.63
N THR A 63 -10.06 -7.05 -19.67
CA THR A 63 -11.28 -6.71 -18.96
C THR A 63 -11.20 -7.10 -17.48
N SER A 64 -12.13 -6.60 -16.68
CA SER A 64 -12.18 -6.91 -15.25
C SER A 64 -12.37 -8.39 -14.97
N ASP A 65 -13.08 -9.09 -15.86
CA ASP A 65 -13.44 -10.50 -15.71
C ASP A 65 -12.30 -11.43 -16.13
N ASP A 66 -11.56 -11.08 -17.20
CA ASP A 66 -10.33 -11.79 -17.58
C ASP A 66 -9.32 -11.80 -16.42
N VAL A 67 -9.15 -10.66 -15.74
CA VAL A 67 -8.25 -10.56 -14.59
C VAL A 67 -8.71 -11.45 -13.43
N LYS A 68 -10.02 -11.51 -13.15
CA LYS A 68 -10.56 -12.42 -12.13
C LYS A 68 -10.30 -13.89 -12.50
N GLU A 69 -10.51 -14.26 -13.76
CA GLU A 69 -10.24 -15.61 -14.24
C GLU A 69 -8.77 -16.03 -14.07
N GLN A 70 -7.84 -15.13 -14.41
CA GLN A 70 -6.41 -15.39 -14.19
C GLN A 70 -6.10 -15.53 -12.70
N ILE A 71 -6.67 -14.69 -11.83
CA ILE A 71 -6.53 -14.81 -10.38
C ILE A 71 -7.00 -16.18 -9.89
N TYR A 72 -8.16 -16.65 -10.36
CA TYR A 72 -8.69 -17.97 -9.98
C TYR A 72 -7.80 -19.12 -10.47
N LYS A 73 -7.27 -19.02 -11.69
CA LYS A 73 -6.36 -20.02 -12.25
C LYS A 73 -5.06 -20.10 -11.45
N LEU A 74 -4.50 -18.96 -11.05
CA LEU A 74 -3.27 -18.90 -10.25
C LEU A 74 -3.52 -19.35 -8.80
N ALA A 75 -4.66 -19.02 -8.22
CA ALA A 75 -5.05 -19.49 -6.89
C ALA A 75 -5.23 -21.01 -6.84
N LYS A 76 -5.82 -21.62 -7.89
CA LYS A 76 -5.92 -23.08 -8.01
C LYS A 76 -4.57 -23.78 -8.12
N LYS A 77 -3.53 -23.09 -8.60
CA LYS A 77 -2.15 -23.60 -8.58
C LYS A 77 -1.51 -23.55 -7.18
N GLY A 78 -2.17 -22.94 -6.19
CA GLY A 78 -1.67 -22.80 -4.83
C GLY A 78 -0.75 -21.58 -4.63
N LEU A 79 -0.77 -20.61 -5.53
CA LEU A 79 0.02 -19.39 -5.38
C LEU A 79 -0.60 -18.44 -4.37
N THR A 80 0.25 -17.73 -3.63
CA THR A 80 -0.21 -16.78 -2.62
C THR A 80 -0.70 -15.48 -3.24
N SER A 81 -1.50 -14.72 -2.49
CA SER A 81 -2.08 -13.46 -2.99
C SER A 81 -1.02 -12.43 -3.37
N SER A 82 0.10 -12.39 -2.64
CA SER A 82 1.25 -11.54 -2.96
C SER A 82 1.92 -11.96 -4.27
N GLN A 83 2.18 -13.27 -4.44
CA GLN A 83 2.79 -13.82 -5.67
C GLN A 83 1.91 -13.62 -6.90
N ILE A 84 0.59 -13.79 -6.75
CA ILE A 84 -0.38 -13.55 -7.83
C ILE A 84 -0.29 -12.09 -8.30
N GLY A 85 -0.22 -11.13 -7.38
CA GLY A 85 -0.07 -9.72 -7.72
C GLY A 85 1.21 -9.42 -8.51
N VAL A 86 2.32 -10.05 -8.15
CA VAL A 86 3.60 -9.91 -8.87
C VAL A 86 3.50 -10.47 -10.28
N ILE A 87 2.94 -11.67 -10.47
CA ILE A 87 2.79 -12.30 -11.79
C ILE A 87 1.86 -11.50 -12.70
N LEU A 88 0.77 -10.94 -12.15
CA LEU A 88 -0.14 -10.08 -12.91
C LEU A 88 0.55 -8.79 -13.37
N ARG A 89 1.44 -8.23 -12.55
CA ARG A 89 2.22 -7.05 -12.92
C ARG A 89 3.26 -7.37 -13.99
N ASP A 90 4.03 -8.43 -13.77
CA ASP A 90 5.24 -8.69 -14.56
C ASP A 90 4.91 -9.41 -15.89
N SER A 91 3.89 -10.26 -15.93
CA SER A 91 3.52 -11.01 -17.15
C SER A 91 2.32 -10.42 -17.89
N HIS A 92 1.33 -9.87 -17.18
CA HIS A 92 0.08 -9.37 -17.79
C HIS A 92 0.02 -7.84 -17.88
N GLY A 93 1.01 -7.13 -17.33
CA GLY A 93 1.07 -5.66 -17.35
C GLY A 93 0.04 -4.98 -16.44
N VAL A 94 -0.61 -5.71 -15.52
CA VAL A 94 -1.60 -5.16 -14.60
C VAL A 94 -0.87 -4.55 -13.40
N ALA A 95 -0.68 -3.22 -13.41
CA ALA A 95 0.04 -2.53 -12.34
C ALA A 95 -0.61 -2.71 -10.95
N GLN A 96 -1.94 -2.57 -10.88
CA GLN A 96 -2.72 -2.72 -9.65
C GLN A 96 -4.07 -3.36 -9.95
N VAL A 97 -4.32 -4.53 -9.35
CA VAL A 97 -5.60 -5.26 -9.50
C VAL A 97 -6.79 -4.43 -9.00
N ARG A 98 -6.56 -3.59 -7.97
CA ARG A 98 -7.61 -2.74 -7.40
C ARG A 98 -8.17 -1.73 -8.41
N PHE A 99 -7.35 -1.22 -9.33
CA PHE A 99 -7.80 -0.21 -10.31
C PHE A 99 -8.61 -0.83 -11.45
N VAL A 100 -8.32 -2.08 -11.81
CA VAL A 100 -9.04 -2.78 -12.88
C VAL A 100 -10.33 -3.41 -12.36
N THR A 101 -10.28 -4.10 -11.21
CA THR A 101 -11.39 -4.91 -10.70
C THR A 101 -12.19 -4.20 -9.58
N GLY A 102 -11.70 -3.08 -9.05
CA GLY A 102 -12.31 -2.36 -7.92
C GLY A 102 -12.09 -3.00 -6.55
N ASN A 103 -11.69 -4.27 -6.49
CA ASN A 103 -11.48 -5.04 -5.27
C ASN A 103 -10.03 -5.55 -5.14
N LYS A 104 -9.57 -5.79 -3.91
CA LYS A 104 -8.28 -6.45 -3.64
C LYS A 104 -8.35 -7.95 -3.94
N ILE A 105 -7.21 -8.56 -4.28
CA ILE A 105 -7.07 -9.98 -4.62
C ILE A 105 -7.71 -10.89 -3.56
N LEU A 106 -7.43 -10.67 -2.27
CA LEU A 106 -8.01 -11.48 -1.19
C LEU A 106 -9.54 -11.42 -1.14
N ARG A 107 -10.16 -10.28 -1.48
CA ARG A 107 -11.63 -10.16 -1.49
C ARG A 107 -12.22 -10.96 -2.65
N ILE A 108 -11.58 -10.94 -3.81
CA ILE A 108 -11.96 -11.73 -4.99
C ILE A 108 -11.88 -13.24 -4.68
N LEU A 109 -10.81 -13.67 -3.99
CA LEU A 109 -10.65 -15.06 -3.58
C LEU A 109 -11.69 -15.50 -2.54
N LYS A 110 -12.01 -14.65 -1.56
CA LYS A 110 -13.07 -14.91 -0.57
C LYS A 110 -14.44 -15.05 -1.22
N SER A 111 -14.79 -14.19 -2.17
CA SER A 111 -16.07 -14.27 -2.88
C SER A 111 -16.26 -15.59 -3.64
N LYS A 112 -15.17 -16.27 -4.03
CA LYS A 112 -15.21 -17.58 -4.71
C LYS A 112 -14.95 -18.78 -3.79
N GLY A 113 -14.68 -18.54 -2.50
CA GLY A 113 -14.34 -19.61 -1.55
C GLY A 113 -12.97 -20.25 -1.77
N LEU A 114 -12.05 -19.58 -2.49
CA LEU A 114 -10.67 -20.03 -2.72
C LEU A 114 -9.66 -19.32 -1.82
N ALA A 115 -10.14 -18.70 -0.74
CA ALA A 115 -9.29 -17.99 0.20
C ALA A 115 -8.54 -18.99 1.09
N PRO A 116 -7.26 -18.74 1.41
CA PRO A 116 -6.56 -19.55 2.39
C PRO A 116 -7.17 -19.35 3.78
N ASP A 117 -7.25 -20.43 4.56
CA ASP A 117 -7.77 -20.41 5.93
C ASP A 117 -6.91 -19.55 6.85
N LEU A 118 -5.58 -19.60 6.65
CA LEU A 118 -4.61 -18.80 7.38
C LEU A 118 -4.12 -17.61 6.52
N PRO A 119 -4.01 -16.40 7.09
CA PRO A 119 -3.36 -15.27 6.43
C PRO A 119 -1.92 -15.59 6.01
N GLU A 120 -1.55 -15.14 4.81
CA GLU A 120 -0.23 -15.36 4.21
C GLU A 120 0.93 -14.91 5.12
N GLU A 121 0.80 -13.75 5.75
CA GLU A 121 1.83 -13.21 6.66
C GLU A 121 2.06 -14.13 7.87
N LEU A 122 0.99 -14.62 8.50
CA LEU A 122 1.10 -15.53 9.64
C LEU A 122 1.72 -16.86 9.22
N TYR A 123 1.32 -17.40 8.07
CA TYR A 123 1.92 -18.63 7.54
C TYR A 123 3.44 -18.50 7.36
N HIS A 124 3.92 -17.39 6.80
CA HIS A 124 5.35 -17.17 6.62
C HIS A 124 6.10 -16.89 7.94
N LEU A 125 5.45 -16.23 8.90
CA LEU A 125 5.98 -16.05 10.26
C LEU A 125 6.07 -17.36 11.04
N MET A 126 5.24 -18.37 10.75
CA MET A 126 5.36 -19.70 11.37
C MET A 126 6.38 -20.58 10.63
N LYS A 127 6.43 -20.48 9.30
CA LYS A 127 7.30 -21.30 8.45
C LYS A 127 8.78 -21.00 8.68
N LYS A 128 9.16 -19.73 8.86
CA LYS A 128 10.56 -19.31 9.10
C LYS A 128 11.13 -19.89 10.41
N PRO A 129 10.49 -19.73 11.60
CA PRO A 129 10.89 -20.36 12.85
C PRO A 129 10.99 -21.87 12.79
N ALA A 130 10.08 -22.55 12.07
CA ALA A 130 10.13 -24.00 11.95
C ALA A 130 11.42 -24.47 11.26
N ALA A 131 11.87 -23.75 10.22
CA ALA A 131 13.15 -24.01 9.58
C ALA A 131 14.35 -23.72 10.51
N VAL A 132 14.31 -22.63 11.26
CA VAL A 132 15.37 -22.26 12.23
C VAL A 132 15.45 -23.28 13.37
N ARG A 133 14.33 -23.79 13.89
CA ARG A 133 14.30 -24.84 14.91
C ARG A 133 14.98 -26.12 14.41
N LYS A 134 14.64 -26.57 13.20
CA LYS A 134 15.28 -27.74 12.57
C LYS A 134 16.79 -27.56 12.40
N HIS A 135 17.25 -26.34 12.12
CA HIS A 135 18.67 -26.02 12.06
C HIS A 135 19.34 -26.14 13.44
N LEU A 136 18.71 -25.58 14.48
CA LEU A 136 19.21 -25.58 15.86
C LEU A 136 19.28 -26.98 16.50
N GLU A 137 18.46 -27.93 16.04
CA GLU A 137 18.54 -29.33 16.48
C GLU A 137 19.93 -29.93 16.24
N ARG A 138 20.55 -29.59 15.10
CA ARG A 138 21.90 -30.02 14.73
C ARG A 138 22.96 -29.08 15.30
N ASN A 139 22.68 -27.78 15.31
CA ASN A 139 23.61 -26.74 15.75
C ASN A 139 23.23 -26.13 17.10
N ARG A 140 23.32 -26.92 18.17
CA ARG A 140 22.88 -26.51 19.51
C ARG A 140 23.66 -25.32 20.10
N LYS A 141 24.88 -25.07 19.62
CA LYS A 141 25.76 -24.00 20.10
C LYS A 141 25.55 -22.65 19.41
N ASP A 142 24.76 -22.61 18.33
CA ASP A 142 24.48 -21.36 17.62
C ASP A 142 23.57 -20.46 18.49
N LYS A 143 24.16 -19.39 19.01
CA LYS A 143 23.46 -18.39 19.85
C LYS A 143 22.76 -17.33 18.99
N ASP A 144 23.29 -17.07 17.80
CA ASP A 144 22.76 -16.06 16.88
C ASP A 144 21.42 -16.52 16.31
N ALA A 145 21.35 -17.77 15.83
CA ALA A 145 20.10 -18.37 15.38
C ALA A 145 19.05 -18.48 16.51
N LYS A 146 19.45 -18.68 17.78
CA LYS A 146 18.54 -18.66 18.93
C LYS A 146 17.99 -17.26 19.21
N PHE A 147 18.83 -16.24 19.14
CA PHE A 147 18.43 -14.86 19.31
C PHE A 147 17.42 -14.46 18.22
N HIS A 148 17.75 -14.74 16.95
CA HIS A 148 16.84 -14.47 15.83
C HIS A 148 15.55 -15.29 15.88
N LEU A 149 15.55 -16.51 16.44
CA LEU A 149 14.32 -17.28 16.65
C LEU A 149 13.35 -16.61 17.64
N ILE A 150 13.85 -15.90 18.64
CA ILE A 150 13.02 -15.17 19.62
C ILE A 150 12.39 -13.91 18.99
N LEU A 151 13.05 -13.34 17.98
CA LEU A 151 12.59 -12.15 17.27
C LEU A 151 11.62 -12.43 16.12
N LEU A 152 11.36 -13.70 15.78
CA LEU A 152 10.41 -14.08 14.71
C LEU A 152 9.01 -14.27 15.27
#